data_AF-A0A7C3J5G0-F1
#
_entry.id   AF-A0A7C3J5G0-F1
#
_cell.length_a   1.000
_cell.length_b   1.000
_cell.length_c   1.000
_cell.angle_alpha   90.00
_cell.angle_beta   90.00
_cell.angle_gamma   90.00
#
_symmetry.space_group_name_H-M   'P 1'
#
loop_
_entity.id
_entity.type
_entity.pdbx_description
1 polymer ?
#
loop_
_entity_poly.entity_id
_entity_poly.type
_entity_poly.pdbx_seq_one_letter_code
_entity_poly.pdbx_strand_id
1 'polypeptide(L)'
;MWIYFNLLVYILTVFLLVVLIIKKEKENLKKLFYIILLLFSFYFLILPIINSNAKRLTYFLMLSVDIAFILNLYCKIEKVFKKLILLLKIKSLTKIFLLSIITIGTIEGIVFILSEFNLIKLYSPLIIMGRGKSEDWREAHITGEKSKVYDPLLFWKPSNKYPYNSYGFKGKIFDKTKTGKKRIFFYGDSNTDGQDEIYYPKFVQDLLGDSFEIFNAGVAGWTSYQGLKRLEFECDVWHPDIVFFSFGWNDCANAIGKEDKEYSPPPKIIVSIQRFLLQYKTTLLFLNFLKKDRTKNIKYLPRVNKVDYVENIKAAYNICIKRGIQFVVLTRPYVYDSTFFKTDSTFRRFVPLYNETLRIFANENNIPIIDVEREFYKKDSFFLDESHFNTKGYKHLAEVIKEYIEKIKK
;
A
#
# COMPACT_ATOMS: atom_id res chain seq x y z
N MET A 1 -8.43 -27.26 3.52
CA MET A 1 -9.38 -27.73 2.47
C MET A 1 -8.93 -27.40 1.04
N TRP A 2 -8.50 -26.17 0.74
CA TRP A 2 -8.20 -25.76 -0.65
C TRP A 2 -6.84 -26.26 -1.22
N ILE A 3 -5.82 -26.39 -0.37
CA ILE A 3 -4.56 -27.07 -0.74
C ILE A 3 -4.84 -28.50 -1.21
N TYR A 4 -5.76 -29.19 -0.53
CA TYR A 4 -6.19 -30.54 -0.90
C TYR A 4 -7.00 -30.60 -2.21
N PHE A 5 -7.78 -29.56 -2.53
CA PHE A 5 -8.48 -29.46 -3.81
C PHE A 5 -7.51 -29.24 -4.98
N ASN A 6 -6.51 -28.37 -4.81
CA ASN A 6 -5.45 -28.18 -5.81
C ASN A 6 -4.65 -29.46 -6.01
N LEU A 7 -4.29 -30.14 -4.91
CA LEU A 7 -3.57 -31.41 -4.96
C LEU A 7 -4.38 -32.48 -5.71
N LEU A 8 -5.70 -32.55 -5.52
CA LEU A 8 -6.58 -33.47 -6.24
C LEU A 8 -6.59 -33.20 -7.74
N VAL A 9 -6.68 -31.94 -8.17
CA VAL A 9 -6.62 -31.55 -9.59
C VAL A 9 -5.28 -32.02 -10.18
N TYR A 10 -4.16 -31.71 -9.53
CA TYR A 10 -2.83 -32.14 -10.00
C TYR A 10 -2.68 -33.66 -10.05
N ILE A 11 -3.18 -34.40 -9.04
CA ILE A 11 -3.15 -35.86 -9.03
C ILE A 11 -3.96 -36.42 -10.21
N LEU A 12 -5.14 -35.87 -10.49
CA LEU A 12 -5.98 -36.30 -11.61
C LEU A 12 -5.32 -36.01 -12.96
N THR A 13 -4.72 -34.83 -13.13
CA THR A 13 -3.98 -34.50 -14.36
C THR A 13 -2.76 -35.42 -14.55
N VAL A 14 -2.00 -35.71 -13.49
CA VAL A 14 -0.85 -36.64 -13.54
C VAL A 14 -1.30 -38.07 -13.83
N PHE A 15 -2.37 -38.54 -13.18
CA PHE A 15 -2.96 -39.85 -13.43
C PHE A 15 -3.40 -39.99 -14.90
N LEU A 16 -4.06 -38.97 -15.44
CA LEU A 16 -4.48 -38.93 -16.85
C LEU A 16 -3.29 -39.01 -17.82
N LEU A 17 -2.19 -38.28 -17.53
CA LEU A 17 -0.96 -38.36 -18.31
C LEU A 17 -0.36 -39.78 -18.29
N VAL A 18 -0.31 -40.43 -17.13
CA VAL A 18 0.17 -41.81 -16.98
C VAL A 18 -0.69 -42.79 -17.79
N VAL A 19 -2.01 -42.70 -17.70
CA VAL A 19 -2.94 -43.57 -18.45
C VAL A 19 -2.72 -43.45 -19.97
N LEU A 20 -2.51 -42.24 -20.49
CA LEU A 20 -2.30 -42.02 -21.92
C LEU A 20 -0.92 -42.47 -22.40
N ILE A 21 0.11 -42.34 -21.57
CA ILE A 21 1.45 -42.87 -21.84
C ILE A 21 1.36 -44.40 -21.96
N ILE A 22 0.65 -45.07 -21.03
CA ILE A 22 0.44 -46.53 -21.05
C ILE A 22 -0.30 -46.98 -22.31
N LYS A 23 -1.33 -46.24 -22.75
CA LYS A 23 -2.11 -46.57 -23.95
C LYS A 23 -1.39 -46.30 -25.29
N LYS A 24 -0.18 -45.73 -25.29
CA LYS A 24 0.59 -45.36 -26.49
C LYS A 24 -0.16 -44.48 -27.50
N GLU A 25 -1.19 -43.74 -27.07
CA GLU A 25 -1.98 -42.85 -27.93
C GLU A 25 -1.26 -41.51 -28.16
N LYS A 26 -0.15 -41.54 -28.91
CA LYS A 26 0.75 -40.37 -29.08
C LYS A 26 0.03 -39.11 -29.57
N GLU A 27 -0.95 -39.23 -30.47
CA GLU A 27 -1.70 -38.08 -30.98
C GLU A 27 -2.69 -37.50 -29.96
N ASN A 28 -3.35 -38.35 -29.17
CA ASN A 28 -4.24 -37.86 -28.10
C ASN A 28 -3.44 -37.26 -26.94
N LEU A 29 -2.26 -37.81 -26.63
CA LEU A 29 -1.32 -37.26 -25.67
C LEU A 29 -0.87 -35.84 -26.06
N LYS A 30 -0.47 -35.65 -27.33
CA LYS A 30 -0.09 -34.32 -27.86
C LYS A 30 -1.24 -33.32 -27.77
N LYS A 31 -2.45 -33.71 -28.18
CA LYS A 31 -3.62 -32.83 -28.14
C LYS A 31 -3.97 -32.43 -26.70
N LEU A 32 -3.97 -33.38 -25.77
CA LEU A 32 -4.19 -33.10 -24.36
C LEU A 32 -3.12 -32.15 -23.82
N PHE A 33 -1.85 -32.40 -24.13
CA PHE A 33 -0.75 -31.55 -23.71
C PHE A 33 -0.96 -30.09 -24.15
N TYR A 34 -1.32 -29.83 -25.41
CA TYR A 34 -1.59 -28.46 -25.88
C TYR A 34 -2.81 -27.82 -25.20
N ILE A 35 -3.86 -28.60 -24.91
CA ILE A 35 -5.04 -28.10 -24.19
C ILE A 35 -4.67 -27.71 -22.76
N ILE A 36 -3.98 -28.59 -22.03
CA ILE A 36 -3.51 -28.32 -20.67
C ILE A 36 -2.59 -27.11 -20.68
N LEU A 37 -1.64 -27.04 -21.61
CA LEU A 37 -0.72 -25.92 -21.72
C LEU A 37 -1.45 -24.60 -21.98
N LEU A 38 -2.44 -24.59 -22.87
CA LEU A 38 -3.24 -23.39 -23.15
C LEU A 38 -4.08 -22.98 -21.93
N LEU A 39 -4.76 -23.93 -21.28
CA LEU A 39 -5.57 -23.66 -20.08
C LEU A 39 -4.70 -23.18 -18.92
N PHE A 40 -3.56 -23.81 -18.70
CA PHE A 40 -2.56 -23.42 -17.71
C PHE A 40 -2.05 -22.00 -17.98
N SER A 41 -1.65 -21.72 -19.23
CA SER A 41 -1.17 -20.39 -19.61
C SER A 41 -2.24 -19.32 -19.42
N PHE A 42 -3.46 -19.59 -19.89
CA PHE A 42 -4.58 -18.68 -19.71
C PHE A 42 -4.90 -18.45 -18.23
N TYR A 43 -4.88 -19.50 -17.42
CA TYR A 43 -5.09 -19.43 -15.97
C TYR A 43 -4.12 -18.46 -15.31
N PHE A 44 -2.81 -18.61 -15.53
CA PHE A 44 -1.82 -17.72 -14.91
C PHE A 44 -1.87 -16.29 -15.44
N LEU A 45 -2.30 -16.07 -16.69
CA LEU A 45 -2.50 -14.73 -17.23
C LEU A 45 -3.64 -13.97 -16.57
N ILE A 46 -4.74 -14.66 -16.27
CA ILE A 46 -5.93 -14.01 -15.68
C ILE A 46 -5.89 -14.01 -14.15
N LEU A 47 -5.14 -14.93 -13.54
CA LEU A 47 -5.07 -15.16 -12.09
C LEU A 47 -4.88 -13.88 -11.26
N PRO A 48 -4.04 -12.91 -11.65
CA PRO A 48 -3.85 -11.70 -10.85
C PRO A 48 -5.06 -10.76 -10.87
N ILE A 49 -5.86 -10.81 -11.93
CA ILE A 49 -6.95 -9.87 -12.22
C ILE A 49 -8.30 -10.39 -11.66
N ILE A 50 -8.49 -11.70 -11.60
CA ILE A 50 -9.76 -12.30 -11.23
C ILE A 50 -9.95 -12.38 -9.70
N ASN A 51 -11.19 -12.16 -9.24
CA ASN A 51 -11.55 -12.26 -7.82
C ASN A 51 -11.55 -13.72 -7.32
N SER A 52 -11.65 -13.93 -6.00
CA SER A 52 -11.59 -15.27 -5.38
C SER A 52 -12.65 -16.25 -5.91
N ASN A 53 -13.87 -15.77 -6.22
CA ASN A 53 -14.94 -16.60 -6.78
C ASN A 53 -14.64 -17.01 -8.22
N ALA A 54 -14.15 -16.07 -9.04
CA ALA A 54 -13.72 -16.35 -10.40
C ALA A 54 -12.53 -17.32 -10.43
N LYS A 55 -11.58 -17.20 -9.49
CA LYS A 55 -10.48 -18.18 -9.33
C LYS A 55 -11.04 -19.58 -9.14
N ARG A 56 -12.00 -19.76 -8.21
CA ARG A 56 -12.66 -21.05 -7.95
C ARG A 56 -13.32 -21.60 -9.22
N LEU A 57 -14.05 -20.76 -9.96
CA LEU A 57 -14.70 -21.17 -11.20
C LEU A 57 -13.69 -21.67 -12.24
N THR A 58 -12.55 -20.99 -12.42
CA THR A 58 -11.49 -21.47 -13.32
C THR A 58 -10.95 -22.85 -12.92
N TYR A 59 -10.76 -23.11 -11.63
CA TYR A 59 -10.32 -24.43 -11.18
C TYR A 59 -11.36 -25.52 -11.44
N PHE A 60 -12.64 -25.23 -11.21
CA PHE A 60 -13.73 -26.15 -11.55
C PHE A 60 -13.78 -26.44 -13.05
N LEU A 61 -13.55 -25.42 -13.89
CA LEU A 61 -13.48 -25.61 -15.35
C LEU A 61 -12.29 -26.48 -15.76
N MET A 62 -11.10 -26.27 -15.18
CA MET A 62 -9.92 -27.12 -15.43
C MET A 62 -10.18 -28.57 -15.02
N LEU A 63 -10.73 -28.79 -13.82
CA LEU A 63 -11.09 -30.12 -13.33
C LEU A 63 -12.16 -30.80 -14.21
N SER A 64 -13.14 -30.05 -14.70
CA SER A 64 -14.19 -30.57 -15.59
C SER A 64 -13.62 -31.00 -16.94
N VAL A 65 -12.60 -30.29 -17.45
CA VAL A 65 -11.88 -30.69 -18.67
C VAL A 65 -11.12 -32.00 -18.44
N ASP A 66 -10.40 -32.12 -17.31
CA ASP A 66 -9.68 -33.34 -16.95
C ASP A 66 -10.64 -34.53 -16.81
N ILE A 67 -11.76 -34.37 -16.10
CA ILE A 67 -12.79 -35.41 -15.93
C ILE A 67 -13.43 -35.78 -17.27
N ALA A 68 -13.79 -34.81 -18.11
CA ALA A 68 -14.39 -35.10 -19.41
C ALA A 68 -13.42 -35.84 -20.35
N PHE A 69 -12.11 -35.60 -20.20
CA PHE A 69 -11.08 -36.35 -20.91
C PHE A 69 -10.93 -37.79 -20.36
N ILE A 70 -10.92 -37.97 -19.03
CA ILE A 70 -10.89 -39.28 -18.36
C ILE A 70 -12.09 -40.15 -18.78
N LEU A 71 -13.30 -39.55 -18.82
CA LEU A 71 -14.56 -40.24 -19.14
C LEU A 71 -14.77 -40.47 -20.65
N ASN A 72 -13.77 -40.22 -21.48
CA ASN A 72 -13.81 -40.45 -22.93
C ASN A 72 -14.97 -39.70 -23.65
N LEU A 73 -15.46 -38.60 -23.06
CA LEU A 73 -16.42 -37.65 -23.68
C LEU A 73 -15.76 -36.78 -24.78
N TYR A 74 -14.51 -37.11 -25.13
CA TYR A 74 -13.65 -36.39 -26.05
C TYR A 74 -14.27 -36.16 -27.43
N CYS A 75 -15.11 -37.07 -27.95
CA CYS A 75 -15.75 -36.90 -29.27
C CYS A 75 -16.60 -35.63 -29.41
N LYS A 76 -17.20 -35.12 -28.31
CA LYS A 76 -17.92 -33.84 -28.31
C LYS A 76 -16.99 -32.64 -28.15
N ILE A 77 -15.95 -32.77 -27.30
CA ILE A 77 -14.92 -31.74 -27.10
C ILE A 77 -14.09 -31.54 -28.38
N GLU A 78 -13.74 -32.61 -29.08
CA GLU A 78 -13.03 -32.58 -30.36
C GLU A 78 -13.81 -31.82 -31.43
N LYS A 79 -15.14 -31.88 -31.47
CA LYS A 79 -15.94 -31.06 -32.40
C LYS A 79 -15.87 -29.57 -32.08
N VAL A 80 -15.95 -29.21 -30.80
CA VAL A 80 -15.80 -27.82 -30.33
C VAL A 80 -14.38 -27.31 -30.62
N PHE A 81 -13.37 -28.12 -30.33
CA PHE A 81 -11.96 -27.79 -30.56
C PHE A 81 -11.57 -27.82 -32.04
N LYS A 82 -12.09 -28.74 -32.87
CA LYS A 82 -11.90 -28.68 -34.32
C LYS A 82 -12.43 -27.36 -34.86
N LYS A 83 -13.57 -26.86 -34.34
CA LYS A 83 -14.08 -25.53 -34.69
C LYS A 83 -13.14 -24.40 -34.22
N LEU A 84 -12.56 -24.51 -33.03
CA LEU A 84 -11.55 -23.58 -32.49
C LEU A 84 -10.19 -23.62 -33.23
N ILE A 85 -9.78 -24.81 -33.68
CA ILE A 85 -8.57 -25.09 -34.45
C ILE A 85 -8.77 -24.70 -35.93
N LEU A 86 -10.00 -24.81 -36.44
CA LEU A 86 -10.39 -24.27 -37.74
C LEU A 86 -10.44 -22.73 -37.68
N LEU A 87 -10.86 -22.15 -36.55
CA LEU A 87 -10.69 -20.71 -36.25
C LEU A 87 -9.20 -20.32 -36.18
N LEU A 88 -8.30 -21.21 -35.73
CA LEU A 88 -6.84 -21.06 -35.81
C LEU A 88 -6.25 -21.18 -37.23
N LYS A 89 -7.03 -21.61 -38.24
CA LYS A 89 -6.66 -21.47 -39.67
C LYS A 89 -6.96 -20.06 -40.20
N ILE A 90 -7.61 -19.19 -39.43
CA ILE A 90 -7.79 -17.76 -39.75
C ILE A 90 -6.49 -17.02 -39.47
N LYS A 91 -6.07 -16.17 -40.44
CA LYS A 91 -5.00 -15.15 -40.49
C LYS A 91 -3.82 -15.33 -39.51
N SER A 92 -2.58 -15.21 -40.02
CA SER A 92 -1.31 -15.26 -39.26
C SER A 92 -1.35 -14.60 -37.87
N LEU A 93 -2.09 -13.51 -37.73
CA LEU A 93 -2.32 -12.77 -36.50
C LEU A 93 -2.94 -13.59 -35.35
N THR A 94 -3.93 -14.45 -35.61
CA THR A 94 -4.60 -15.26 -34.56
C THR A 94 -3.67 -16.32 -33.99
N LYS A 95 -2.81 -16.90 -34.83
CA LYS A 95 -1.77 -17.86 -34.40
C LYS A 95 -0.71 -17.18 -33.55
N ILE A 96 -0.25 -16.01 -33.97
CA ILE A 96 0.71 -15.20 -33.19
C ILE A 96 0.10 -14.88 -31.82
N PHE A 97 -1.14 -14.42 -31.78
CA PHE A 97 -1.84 -14.09 -30.54
C PHE A 97 -1.94 -15.28 -29.57
N LEU A 98 -2.35 -16.45 -30.06
CA LEU A 98 -2.46 -17.65 -29.22
C LEU A 98 -1.10 -18.16 -28.75
N LEU A 99 -0.07 -18.07 -29.60
CA LEU A 99 1.30 -18.40 -29.20
C LEU A 99 1.80 -17.44 -28.11
N SER A 100 1.53 -16.13 -28.23
CA SER A 100 1.89 -15.14 -27.21
C SER A 100 1.19 -15.42 -25.87
N ILE A 101 -0.10 -15.79 -25.88
CA ILE A 101 -0.82 -16.19 -24.66
C ILE A 101 -0.13 -17.38 -24.01
N ILE A 102 0.19 -18.42 -24.78
CA ILE A 102 0.86 -19.62 -24.27
C ILE A 102 2.22 -19.27 -23.68
N THR A 103 3.04 -18.51 -24.41
CA THR A 103 4.39 -18.14 -23.98
C THR A 103 4.36 -17.30 -22.71
N ILE A 104 3.59 -16.21 -22.69
CA ILE A 104 3.56 -15.29 -21.53
C ILE A 104 2.96 -16.00 -20.31
N GLY A 105 1.87 -16.75 -20.49
CA GLY A 105 1.21 -17.46 -19.40
C GLY A 105 2.06 -18.59 -18.82
N THR A 106 2.78 -19.33 -19.67
CA THR A 106 3.71 -20.37 -19.20
C THR A 106 4.85 -19.74 -18.39
N ILE A 107 5.44 -18.64 -18.87
CA ILE A 107 6.52 -17.93 -18.16
C ILE A 107 6.01 -17.42 -16.80
N GLU A 108 4.82 -16.79 -16.75
CA GLU A 108 4.20 -16.35 -15.50
C GLU A 108 3.96 -17.52 -14.53
N GLY A 109 3.45 -18.65 -15.03
CA GLY A 109 3.24 -19.85 -14.22
C GLY A 109 4.53 -20.42 -13.64
N ILE A 110 5.61 -20.48 -14.42
CA ILE A 110 6.93 -20.93 -13.96
C ILE A 110 7.45 -19.99 -12.86
N VAL A 111 7.46 -18.68 -13.10
CA VAL A 111 7.90 -17.69 -12.09
C VAL A 111 7.05 -17.77 -10.83
N PHE A 112 5.74 -17.94 -10.98
CA PHE A 112 4.84 -18.14 -9.86
C PHE A 112 5.26 -19.34 -9.01
N ILE A 113 5.42 -20.51 -9.61
CA ILE A 113 5.80 -21.75 -8.91
C ILE A 113 7.17 -21.57 -8.23
N LEU A 114 8.18 -21.09 -8.95
CA LEU A 114 9.52 -20.89 -8.40
C LEU A 114 9.51 -19.95 -7.19
N SER A 115 8.68 -18.90 -7.21
CA SER A 115 8.56 -17.97 -6.09
C SER A 115 7.83 -18.57 -4.87
N GLU A 116 6.81 -19.42 -5.06
CA GLU A 116 6.12 -20.09 -3.94
C GLU A 116 7.04 -21.08 -3.22
N PHE A 117 7.98 -21.70 -3.95
CA PHE A 117 9.02 -22.55 -3.39
C PHE A 117 10.25 -21.76 -2.88
N ASN A 118 10.19 -20.42 -2.85
CA ASN A 118 11.29 -19.54 -2.46
C ASN A 118 12.61 -19.77 -3.24
N LEU A 119 12.53 -20.31 -4.46
CA LEU A 119 13.71 -20.57 -5.31
C LEU A 119 14.19 -19.29 -6.03
N ILE A 120 13.34 -18.27 -6.12
CA ILE A 120 13.66 -16.97 -6.69
C ILE A 120 13.15 -15.85 -5.79
N LYS A 121 13.86 -14.71 -5.81
CA LYS A 121 13.48 -13.50 -5.10
C LYS A 121 12.74 -12.54 -6.03
N LEU A 122 11.55 -12.10 -5.61
CA LEU A 122 10.78 -11.09 -6.32
C LEU A 122 11.05 -9.69 -5.77
N TYR A 123 10.87 -8.68 -6.62
CA TYR A 123 10.83 -7.30 -6.16
C TYR A 123 9.64 -7.11 -5.22
N SER A 124 9.87 -6.48 -4.08
CA SER A 124 8.81 -6.01 -3.20
C SER A 124 8.84 -4.47 -3.16
N PRO A 125 7.78 -3.78 -3.58
CA PRO A 125 7.73 -2.31 -3.58
C PRO A 125 7.74 -1.73 -2.16
N LEU A 126 7.26 -2.50 -1.17
CA LEU A 126 7.25 -2.15 0.25
C LEU A 126 8.13 -3.14 1.01
N ILE A 127 9.45 -3.08 0.81
CA ILE A 127 10.35 -3.71 1.78
C ILE A 127 10.44 -2.75 2.96
N ILE A 128 9.53 -2.87 3.93
CA ILE A 128 9.60 -2.18 5.23
C ILE A 128 10.89 -2.57 6.00
N MET A 129 11.67 -3.54 5.51
CA MET A 129 12.79 -4.13 6.23
C MET A 129 14.15 -4.04 5.52
N GLY A 130 14.46 -2.92 4.88
CA GLY A 130 15.77 -2.75 4.23
C GLY A 130 16.33 -1.36 4.43
N ARG A 131 17.25 -1.21 5.40
CA ARG A 131 18.08 0.01 5.59
C ARG A 131 18.87 0.29 4.31
N GLY A 132 18.38 1.23 3.50
CA GLY A 132 18.97 1.61 2.22
C GLY A 132 19.12 3.12 2.08
N LYS A 133 20.14 3.56 1.33
CA LYS A 133 20.35 4.99 1.06
C LYS A 133 19.35 5.59 0.05
N SER A 134 18.50 4.75 -0.55
CA SER A 134 17.55 5.09 -1.63
C SER A 134 16.09 4.82 -1.26
N GLU A 135 15.70 5.10 -0.01
CA GLU A 135 14.33 4.92 0.48
C GLU A 135 13.44 6.11 0.08
N ASP A 136 12.76 6.00 -1.06
CA ASP A 136 11.66 6.88 -1.46
C ASP A 136 10.39 6.04 -1.69
N TRP A 137 9.40 6.24 -0.84
CA TRP A 137 8.19 5.43 -0.79
C TRP A 137 7.08 5.94 -1.72
N ARG A 138 7.27 7.06 -2.42
CA ARG A 138 6.23 7.66 -3.28
C ARG A 138 5.77 6.69 -4.37
N GLU A 139 6.70 6.07 -5.09
CA GLU A 139 6.38 5.11 -6.15
C GLU A 139 5.57 3.92 -5.61
N ALA A 140 5.97 3.40 -4.45
CA ALA A 140 5.29 2.29 -3.79
C ALA A 140 3.86 2.67 -3.37
N HIS A 141 3.63 3.86 -2.84
CA HIS A 141 2.29 4.33 -2.47
C HIS A 141 1.40 4.62 -3.69
N ILE A 142 1.97 5.18 -4.77
CA ILE A 142 1.24 5.51 -6.00
C ILE A 142 0.80 4.22 -6.75
N THR A 143 1.67 3.20 -6.77
CA THR A 143 1.50 2.02 -7.64
C THR A 143 1.19 0.72 -6.89
N GLY A 144 1.63 0.57 -5.65
CA GLY A 144 1.61 -0.72 -4.94
C GLY A 144 0.40 -0.95 -4.03
N GLU A 145 -0.23 0.11 -3.53
CA GLU A 145 -1.22 -0.02 -2.46
C GLU A 145 -2.67 -0.04 -2.93
N LYS A 146 -3.42 -1.07 -2.51
CA LYS A 146 -4.83 -1.26 -2.89
C LYS A 146 -5.80 -0.32 -2.19
N SER A 147 -5.45 0.13 -0.98
CA SER A 147 -6.24 1.07 -0.17
C SER A 147 -6.05 2.53 -0.59
N LYS A 148 -5.20 2.80 -1.60
CA LYS A 148 -4.87 4.13 -2.11
C LYS A 148 -5.15 4.26 -3.60
N VAL A 149 -5.57 5.45 -4.01
CA VAL A 149 -5.79 5.83 -5.40
C VAL A 149 -4.87 6.97 -5.80
N TYR A 150 -4.57 7.04 -7.10
CA TYR A 150 -3.80 8.13 -7.69
C TYR A 150 -4.49 9.48 -7.43
N ASP A 151 -3.71 10.48 -7.09
CA ASP A 151 -4.15 11.88 -7.02
C ASP A 151 -3.05 12.78 -7.63
N PRO A 152 -3.36 13.66 -8.59
CA PRO A 152 -2.33 14.47 -9.23
C PRO A 152 -1.72 15.54 -8.31
N LEU A 153 -2.44 15.95 -7.26
CA LEU A 153 -2.00 16.98 -6.31
C LEU A 153 -1.35 16.36 -5.07
N LEU A 154 -1.99 15.34 -4.50
CA LEU A 154 -1.51 14.67 -3.28
C LEU A 154 -0.61 13.45 -3.55
N PHE A 155 -0.38 13.15 -4.83
CA PHE A 155 0.31 11.96 -5.37
C PHE A 155 -0.49 10.67 -5.20
N TRP A 156 -1.01 10.44 -4.00
CA TRP A 156 -1.99 9.41 -3.69
C TRP A 156 -2.93 9.91 -2.59
N LYS A 157 -4.14 9.34 -2.55
CA LYS A 157 -5.08 9.55 -1.46
C LYS A 157 -5.79 8.25 -1.06
N PRO A 158 -6.38 8.20 0.15
CA PRO A 158 -7.26 7.10 0.56
C PRO A 158 -8.30 6.76 -0.50
N SER A 159 -8.46 5.46 -0.78
CA SER A 159 -9.55 4.94 -1.61
C SER A 159 -10.85 4.86 -0.80
N ASN A 160 -12.02 4.91 -1.44
CA ASN A 160 -13.30 4.61 -0.78
C ASN A 160 -13.45 3.09 -0.55
N LYS A 161 -12.56 2.53 0.26
CA LYS A 161 -12.50 1.12 0.66
C LYS A 161 -11.87 1.04 2.05
N TYR A 162 -12.31 0.04 2.80
CA TYR A 162 -11.71 -0.32 4.09
C TYR A 162 -10.16 -0.28 4.03
N PRO A 163 -9.50 0.35 5.01
CA PRO A 163 -10.06 0.90 6.26
C PRO A 163 -10.57 2.34 6.17
N TYR A 164 -10.55 2.97 4.99
CA TYR A 164 -11.00 4.35 4.81
C TYR A 164 -12.46 4.40 4.39
N ASN A 165 -13.14 5.44 4.86
CA ASN A 165 -14.52 5.72 4.52
C ASN A 165 -14.65 6.53 3.22
N SER A 166 -15.88 6.86 2.82
CA SER A 166 -16.17 7.56 1.57
C SER A 166 -15.57 8.97 1.44
N TYR A 167 -15.17 9.58 2.57
CA TYR A 167 -14.50 10.88 2.61
C TYR A 167 -12.97 10.76 2.77
N GLY A 168 -12.44 9.53 2.80
CA GLY A 168 -11.01 9.28 2.96
C GLY A 168 -10.50 9.50 4.38
N PHE A 169 -11.38 9.45 5.39
CA PHE A 169 -10.99 9.33 6.79
C PHE A 169 -11.03 7.87 7.24
N LYS A 170 -10.27 7.52 8.27
CA LYS A 170 -10.34 6.19 8.88
C LYS A 170 -11.44 6.15 9.96
N GLY A 171 -12.25 5.09 9.96
CA GLY A 171 -13.31 4.87 10.94
C GLY A 171 -14.69 5.41 10.51
N LYS A 172 -15.51 5.78 11.50
CA LYS A 172 -16.92 6.16 11.31
C LYS A 172 -17.10 7.33 10.33
N ILE A 173 -18.22 7.30 9.61
CA ILE A 173 -18.67 8.43 8.78
C ILE A 173 -19.47 9.39 9.65
N PHE A 174 -19.09 10.66 9.64
CA PHE A 174 -19.84 11.76 10.24
C PHE A 174 -20.54 12.59 9.16
N ASP A 175 -21.64 13.25 9.52
CA ASP A 175 -22.33 14.19 8.63
C ASP A 175 -21.46 15.43 8.40
N LYS A 176 -21.51 16.04 7.22
CA LYS A 176 -20.80 17.30 6.97
C LYS A 176 -21.38 18.44 7.80
N THR A 177 -22.68 18.42 8.02
CA THR A 177 -23.40 19.37 8.88
C THR A 177 -23.03 19.12 10.34
N LYS A 178 -22.45 20.13 10.99
CA LYS A 178 -22.00 20.04 12.39
C LYS A 178 -23.18 20.24 13.34
N THR A 179 -23.44 19.26 14.20
CA THR A 179 -24.60 19.27 15.14
C THR A 179 -24.22 19.62 16.57
N GLY A 180 -23.46 20.70 16.79
CA GLY A 180 -23.05 21.17 18.13
C GLY A 180 -21.97 20.33 18.83
N LYS A 181 -21.64 19.13 18.32
CA LYS A 181 -20.49 18.32 18.77
C LYS A 181 -19.17 18.97 18.37
N LYS A 182 -18.15 18.82 19.22
CA LYS A 182 -16.81 19.30 18.88
C LYS A 182 -16.12 18.33 17.91
N ARG A 183 -15.51 18.85 16.86
CA ARG A 183 -14.80 18.11 15.82
C ARG A 183 -13.30 18.22 16.04
N ILE A 184 -12.63 17.08 16.13
CA ILE A 184 -11.18 17.00 16.31
C ILE A 184 -10.59 16.25 15.14
N PHE A 185 -9.64 16.88 14.45
CA PHE A 185 -8.96 16.30 13.30
C PHE A 185 -7.52 15.96 13.64
N PHE A 186 -7.11 14.76 13.25
CA PHE A 186 -5.74 14.31 13.35
C PHE A 186 -5.15 14.18 11.95
N TYR A 187 -4.33 15.15 11.55
CA TYR A 187 -3.55 15.11 10.32
C TYR A 187 -2.17 14.54 10.62
N GLY A 188 -1.76 13.54 9.86
CA GLY A 188 -0.44 12.96 10.00
C GLY A 188 -0.15 11.88 8.99
N ASP A 189 0.92 11.14 9.27
CA ASP A 189 1.44 10.07 8.43
C ASP A 189 0.92 8.68 8.88
N SER A 190 1.75 7.65 8.74
CA SER A 190 1.46 6.25 9.10
C SER A 190 1.18 6.05 10.60
N ASN A 191 1.73 6.85 11.52
CA ASN A 191 1.37 6.74 12.94
C ASN A 191 -0.04 7.27 13.20
N THR A 192 -0.49 8.29 12.47
CA THR A 192 -1.86 8.79 12.59
C THR A 192 -2.85 7.86 11.90
N ASP A 193 -2.50 7.39 10.70
CA ASP A 193 -3.27 6.38 9.96
C ASP A 193 -3.42 5.09 10.78
N GLY A 194 -2.32 4.58 11.34
CA GLY A 194 -2.25 3.35 12.13
C GLY A 194 -2.63 2.08 11.35
N GLN A 195 -2.81 0.97 12.04
CA GLN A 195 -3.03 -0.35 11.43
C GLN A 195 -4.49 -0.75 11.54
N ASP A 196 -5.19 -0.89 10.41
CA ASP A 196 -6.61 -1.30 10.39
C ASP A 196 -7.45 -0.53 11.45
N GLU A 197 -8.04 -1.23 12.42
CA GLU A 197 -8.86 -0.68 13.49
C GLU A 197 -8.07 -0.27 14.76
N ILE A 198 -6.74 -0.22 14.68
CA ILE A 198 -5.81 0.09 15.78
C ILE A 198 -5.02 1.36 15.44
N TYR A 199 -5.48 2.48 16.00
CA TYR A 199 -4.87 3.80 15.81
C TYR A 199 -5.29 4.75 16.93
N TYR A 200 -4.42 5.68 17.32
CA TYR A 200 -4.69 6.54 18.48
C TYR A 200 -5.93 7.44 18.33
N PRO A 201 -6.30 7.98 17.13
CA PRO A 201 -7.56 8.74 17.01
C PRO A 201 -8.81 7.95 17.43
N LYS A 202 -8.84 6.63 17.21
CA LYS A 202 -9.95 5.78 17.67
C LYS A 202 -9.99 5.72 19.19
N PHE A 203 -8.86 5.48 19.82
CA PHE A 203 -8.79 5.42 21.27
C PHE A 203 -9.10 6.79 21.91
N VAL A 204 -8.76 7.91 21.24
CA VAL A 204 -9.21 9.24 21.67
C VAL A 204 -10.74 9.37 21.61
N GLN A 205 -11.39 8.87 20.55
CA GLN A 205 -12.86 8.83 20.46
C GLN A 205 -13.47 8.02 21.60
N ASP A 206 -12.91 6.85 21.89
CA ASP A 206 -13.39 5.96 22.95
C ASP A 206 -13.25 6.62 24.33
N LEU A 207 -12.17 7.37 24.57
CA LEU A 207 -11.90 8.06 25.84
C LEU A 207 -12.75 9.34 26.03
N LEU A 208 -13.03 10.08 24.96
CA LEU A 208 -13.75 11.36 25.03
C LEU A 208 -15.28 11.22 24.89
N GLY A 209 -15.75 10.12 24.32
CA GLY A 209 -17.18 9.81 24.14
C GLY A 209 -17.89 10.64 23.07
N ASP A 210 -19.21 10.52 23.02
CA ASP A 210 -20.06 10.98 21.91
C ASP A 210 -20.22 12.50 21.79
N SER A 211 -19.74 13.27 22.76
CA SER A 211 -19.71 14.74 22.70
C SER A 211 -18.71 15.26 21.65
N PHE A 212 -17.88 14.37 21.11
CA PHE A 212 -16.87 14.67 20.10
C PHE A 212 -17.03 13.79 18.87
N GLU A 213 -16.66 14.37 17.72
CA GLU A 213 -16.47 13.67 16.46
C GLU A 213 -14.98 13.68 16.13
N ILE A 214 -14.35 12.51 16.18
CA ILE A 214 -12.92 12.36 15.93
C ILE A 214 -12.66 11.91 14.50
N PHE A 215 -11.91 12.71 13.76
CA PHE A 215 -11.54 12.45 12.37
C PHE A 215 -10.08 12.01 12.30
N ASN A 216 -9.85 10.76 11.89
CA ASN A 216 -8.53 10.29 11.50
C ASN A 216 -8.26 10.67 10.04
N ALA A 217 -7.52 11.76 9.84
CA ALA A 217 -7.07 12.25 8.54
C ALA A 217 -5.63 11.81 8.20
N GLY A 218 -5.08 10.86 8.96
CA GLY A 218 -3.75 10.30 8.73
C GLY A 218 -3.69 9.47 7.44
N VAL A 219 -2.57 9.59 6.72
CA VAL A 219 -2.31 8.78 5.53
C VAL A 219 -0.86 8.34 5.50
N ALA A 220 -0.63 7.02 5.51
CA ALA A 220 0.71 6.47 5.46
C ALA A 220 1.52 6.99 4.26
N GLY A 221 2.74 7.48 4.56
CA GLY A 221 3.71 8.02 3.61
C GLY A 221 3.60 9.52 3.30
N TRP A 222 2.58 10.21 3.80
CA TRP A 222 2.45 11.65 3.61
C TRP A 222 3.46 12.45 4.45
N THR A 223 3.86 13.60 3.92
CA THR A 223 4.69 14.63 4.57
C THR A 223 3.80 15.80 4.99
N SER A 224 4.39 16.79 5.67
CA SER A 224 3.70 18.05 5.99
C SER A 224 3.12 18.76 4.76
N TYR A 225 3.70 18.53 3.57
CA TYR A 225 3.21 19.11 2.32
C TYR A 225 1.79 18.61 1.99
N GLN A 226 1.57 17.28 1.92
CA GLN A 226 0.23 16.75 1.65
C GLN A 226 -0.73 17.04 2.83
N GLY A 227 -0.22 17.03 4.06
CA GLY A 227 -0.99 17.41 5.25
C GLY A 227 -1.57 18.81 5.14
N LEU A 228 -0.76 19.80 4.77
CA LEU A 228 -1.20 21.17 4.52
C LEU A 228 -2.23 21.23 3.40
N LYS A 229 -1.95 20.60 2.25
CA LYS A 229 -2.88 20.60 1.10
C LYS A 229 -4.23 20.00 1.44
N ARG A 230 -4.27 18.91 2.21
CA ARG A 230 -5.54 18.34 2.68
C ARG A 230 -6.29 19.30 3.59
N LEU A 231 -5.60 19.90 4.57
CA LEU A 231 -6.20 20.85 5.50
C LEU A 231 -6.80 22.07 4.78
N GLU A 232 -6.11 22.61 3.76
CA GLU A 232 -6.60 23.71 2.92
C GLU A 232 -8.00 23.43 2.35
N PHE A 233 -8.27 22.20 1.87
CA PHE A 233 -9.57 21.83 1.32
C PHE A 233 -10.60 21.43 2.37
N GLU A 234 -10.17 20.80 3.47
CA GLU A 234 -11.09 20.18 4.43
C GLU A 234 -11.56 21.15 5.53
N CYS A 235 -10.77 22.17 5.86
CA CYS A 235 -11.08 23.08 6.97
C CYS A 235 -12.44 23.80 6.81
N ASP A 236 -12.75 24.27 5.61
CA ASP A 236 -14.00 24.98 5.30
C ASP A 236 -15.19 24.04 5.09
N VAL A 237 -14.95 22.76 4.85
CA VAL A 237 -16.01 21.76 4.64
C VAL A 237 -16.46 21.16 5.97
N TRP A 238 -15.51 20.91 6.86
CA TRP A 238 -15.76 20.14 8.07
C TRP A 238 -15.80 20.99 9.34
N HIS A 239 -15.33 22.24 9.31
CA HIS A 239 -15.34 23.16 10.44
C HIS A 239 -14.80 22.52 11.75
N PRO A 240 -13.53 22.06 11.75
CA PRO A 240 -12.91 21.48 12.94
C PRO A 240 -12.86 22.51 14.08
N ASP A 241 -12.89 22.05 15.33
CA ASP A 241 -12.61 22.89 16.51
C ASP A 241 -11.14 22.78 16.92
N ILE A 242 -10.56 21.58 16.75
CA ILE A 242 -9.18 21.28 17.10
C ILE A 242 -8.53 20.50 15.96
N VAL A 243 -7.31 20.91 15.59
CA VAL A 243 -6.46 20.23 14.63
C VAL A 243 -5.16 19.84 15.31
N PHE A 244 -4.86 18.54 15.29
CA PHE A 244 -3.55 18.00 15.63
C PHE A 244 -2.79 17.70 14.34
N PHE A 245 -1.56 18.20 14.23
CA PHE A 245 -0.73 18.10 13.03
C PHE A 245 0.60 17.40 13.37
N SER A 246 0.80 16.19 12.83
CA SER A 246 1.94 15.32 13.19
C SER A 246 2.67 14.77 11.96
N PHE A 247 3.76 15.42 11.58
CA PHE A 247 4.61 15.06 10.45
C PHE A 247 6.10 15.21 10.82
N GLY A 248 7.02 14.81 9.94
CA GLY A 248 8.48 14.91 10.15
C GLY A 248 9.27 13.69 9.68
N TRP A 249 8.74 12.47 9.90
CA TRP A 249 9.42 11.23 9.48
C TRP A 249 9.55 11.15 7.96
N ASN A 250 8.44 11.33 7.24
CA ASN A 250 8.47 11.28 5.77
C ASN A 250 9.05 12.55 5.15
N ASP A 251 9.01 13.69 5.85
CA ASP A 251 9.57 14.96 5.41
C ASP A 251 11.09 14.86 5.23
N CYS A 252 11.76 14.28 6.23
CA CYS A 252 13.19 14.03 6.15
C CYS A 252 13.56 12.80 5.31
N ALA A 253 12.60 11.96 4.90
CA ALA A 253 12.88 10.82 4.03
C ALA A 253 13.49 11.27 2.69
N ASN A 254 14.32 10.41 2.09
CA ASN A 254 15.05 10.78 0.89
C ASN A 254 14.11 10.83 -0.32
N ALA A 255 14.20 11.89 -1.11
CA ALA A 255 13.46 12.07 -2.35
C ALA A 255 14.32 11.57 -3.53
N ILE A 256 13.76 10.71 -4.37
CA ILE A 256 14.33 10.41 -5.69
C ILE A 256 13.83 11.45 -6.69
N GLY A 257 14.76 12.21 -7.26
CA GLY A 257 14.47 13.24 -8.26
C GLY A 257 14.21 14.61 -7.64
N LYS A 258 12.97 14.85 -7.18
CA LYS A 258 12.52 16.17 -6.68
C LYS A 258 11.90 16.07 -5.29
N GLU A 259 11.98 17.16 -4.53
CA GLU A 259 11.21 17.39 -3.30
C GLU A 259 9.70 17.41 -3.60
N ASP A 260 8.86 17.18 -2.59
CA ASP A 260 7.40 17.07 -2.74
C ASP A 260 6.78 18.35 -3.35
N LYS A 261 7.26 19.54 -2.99
CA LYS A 261 6.72 20.80 -3.55
C LYS A 261 6.89 20.94 -5.08
N GLU A 262 7.88 20.25 -5.66
CA GLU A 262 8.20 20.27 -7.08
C GLU A 262 7.97 18.92 -7.77
N TYR A 263 7.54 17.91 -7.00
CA TYR A 263 7.30 16.58 -7.50
C TYR A 263 5.99 16.53 -8.28
N SER A 264 6.02 15.84 -9.41
CA SER A 264 4.82 15.55 -10.19
C SER A 264 4.75 14.04 -10.38
N PRO A 265 3.67 13.38 -9.91
CA PRO A 265 3.55 11.94 -10.08
C PRO A 265 3.37 11.63 -11.57
N PRO A 266 3.77 10.42 -12.04
CA PRO A 266 3.55 10.03 -13.43
C PRO A 266 2.07 10.18 -13.84
N PRO A 267 1.77 10.45 -15.13
CA PRO A 267 0.40 10.53 -15.61
C PRO A 267 -0.44 9.30 -15.21
N LYS A 268 -1.73 9.51 -14.90
CA LYS A 268 -2.65 8.45 -14.46
C LYS A 268 -2.62 7.21 -15.35
N ILE A 269 -2.51 7.37 -16.68
CA ILE A 269 -2.42 6.25 -17.62
C ILE A 269 -1.16 5.39 -17.39
N ILE A 270 -0.02 6.03 -17.13
CA ILE A 270 1.24 5.34 -16.82
C ILE A 270 1.09 4.60 -15.50
N VAL A 271 0.54 5.27 -14.47
CA VAL A 271 0.28 4.64 -13.17
C VAL A 271 -0.68 3.45 -13.31
N SER A 272 -1.74 3.56 -14.13
CA SER A 272 -2.66 2.45 -14.38
C SER A 272 -1.97 1.25 -15.05
N ILE A 273 -1.08 1.50 -16.03
CA ILE A 273 -0.28 0.45 -16.66
C ILE A 273 0.68 -0.18 -15.64
N GLN A 274 1.37 0.63 -14.83
CA GLN A 274 2.26 0.14 -13.77
C GLN A 274 1.50 -0.73 -12.75
N ARG A 275 0.34 -0.26 -12.26
CA ARG A 275 -0.54 -1.01 -11.34
C ARG A 275 -1.03 -2.31 -11.95
N PHE A 276 -1.25 -2.35 -13.26
CA PHE A 276 -1.61 -3.58 -13.96
C PHE A 276 -0.43 -4.56 -14.01
N LEU A 277 0.74 -4.09 -14.47
CA LEU A 277 1.93 -4.93 -14.62
C LEU A 277 2.46 -5.46 -13.28
N LEU A 278 2.43 -4.67 -12.22
CA LEU A 278 2.88 -5.05 -10.87
C LEU A 278 2.05 -6.19 -10.23
N GLN A 279 0.92 -6.57 -10.83
CA GLN A 279 0.15 -7.74 -10.39
C GLN A 279 0.80 -9.07 -10.84
N TYR A 280 1.69 -9.02 -11.82
CA TYR A 280 2.36 -10.19 -12.39
C TYR A 280 3.73 -10.44 -11.76
N LYS A 281 3.99 -11.68 -11.34
CA LYS A 281 5.25 -12.05 -10.69
C LYS A 281 6.43 -11.97 -11.64
N THR A 282 6.24 -12.20 -12.94
CA THR A 282 7.25 -11.94 -13.98
C THR A 282 7.72 -10.50 -14.01
N THR A 283 6.79 -9.55 -13.90
CA THR A 283 7.12 -8.12 -13.79
C THR A 283 7.95 -7.87 -12.54
N LEU A 284 7.55 -8.41 -11.39
CA LEU A 284 8.30 -8.26 -10.14
C LEU A 284 9.70 -8.90 -10.21
N LEU A 285 9.84 -10.05 -10.89
CA LEU A 285 11.13 -10.70 -11.13
C LEU A 285 12.03 -9.82 -12.02
N PHE A 286 11.48 -9.29 -13.11
CA PHE A 286 12.20 -8.40 -14.01
C PHE A 286 12.66 -7.12 -13.29
N LEU A 287 11.79 -6.50 -12.49
CA LEU A 287 12.14 -5.34 -11.67
C LEU A 287 13.23 -5.68 -10.64
N ASN A 288 13.26 -6.90 -10.11
CA ASN A 288 14.32 -7.34 -9.20
C ASN A 288 15.69 -7.39 -9.90
N PHE A 289 15.75 -7.81 -11.16
CA PHE A 289 16.99 -7.77 -11.96
C PHE A 289 17.38 -6.34 -12.38
N LEU A 290 16.39 -5.50 -12.70
CA LEU A 290 16.63 -4.10 -13.04
C LEU A 290 16.95 -3.21 -11.84
N LYS A 291 16.78 -3.71 -10.62
CA LYS A 291 17.16 -3.01 -9.39
C LYS A 291 18.68 -2.84 -9.39
N LYS A 292 19.18 -1.84 -10.12
CA LYS A 292 20.53 -1.33 -9.97
C LYS A 292 20.70 -0.97 -8.51
N ASP A 293 21.84 -1.32 -7.94
CA ASP A 293 22.25 -0.88 -6.62
C ASP A 293 22.46 0.64 -6.68
N ARG A 294 21.36 1.40 -6.59
CA ARG A 294 21.34 2.88 -6.65
C ARG A 294 22.00 3.49 -5.41
N THR A 295 22.58 2.68 -4.52
CA THR A 295 23.21 3.08 -3.26
C THR A 295 24.55 3.79 -3.45
N LYS A 296 25.17 3.70 -4.64
CA LYS A 296 26.41 4.44 -4.95
C LYS A 296 26.07 5.89 -5.32
N ASN A 297 26.24 6.79 -4.35
CA ASN A 297 26.24 8.25 -4.47
C ASN A 297 24.88 8.96 -4.62
N ILE A 298 23.85 8.57 -3.86
CA ILE A 298 22.69 9.47 -3.71
C ILE A 298 23.04 10.56 -2.69
N LYS A 299 23.16 11.80 -3.18
CA LYS A 299 23.18 12.99 -2.34
C LYS A 299 21.86 13.06 -1.57
N TYR A 300 21.91 13.25 -0.27
CA TYR A 300 20.71 13.42 0.55
C TYR A 300 19.89 14.60 0.05
N LEU A 301 18.62 14.34 -0.26
CA LEU A 301 17.61 15.31 -0.66
C LEU A 301 16.34 14.95 0.13
N PRO A 302 15.93 15.72 1.15
CA PRO A 302 14.70 15.42 1.86
C PRO A 302 13.48 15.58 0.94
N ARG A 303 12.40 14.85 1.20
CA ARG A 303 11.12 15.07 0.50
C ARG A 303 10.55 16.45 0.80
N VAL A 304 10.73 16.95 2.02
CA VAL A 304 10.41 18.33 2.40
C VAL A 304 11.57 18.83 3.24
N ASN A 305 12.36 19.77 2.73
CA ASN A 305 13.45 20.34 3.52
C ASN A 305 12.94 21.13 4.74
N LYS A 306 13.84 21.42 5.68
CA LYS A 306 13.54 22.08 6.94
C LYS A 306 12.81 23.42 6.79
N VAL A 307 13.16 24.21 5.78
CA VAL A 307 12.53 25.53 5.54
C VAL A 307 11.08 25.34 5.10
N ASP A 308 10.87 24.48 4.11
CA ASP A 308 9.52 24.18 3.62
C ASP A 308 8.66 23.47 4.69
N TYR A 309 9.27 22.64 5.54
CA TYR A 309 8.58 22.00 6.66
C TYR A 309 7.99 23.03 7.63
N VAL A 310 8.79 24.04 8.02
CA VAL A 310 8.33 25.14 8.87
C VAL A 310 7.27 25.97 8.15
N GLU A 311 7.46 26.31 6.88
CA GLU A 311 6.48 27.07 6.11
C GLU A 311 5.15 26.31 5.94
N ASN A 312 5.19 24.99 5.79
CA ASN A 312 3.98 24.16 5.75
C ASN A 312 3.20 24.23 7.06
N ILE A 313 3.89 24.09 8.19
CA ILE A 313 3.25 24.16 9.52
C ILE A 313 2.74 25.57 9.80
N LYS A 314 3.51 26.60 9.44
CA LYS A 314 3.10 28.01 9.57
C LYS A 314 1.85 28.30 8.75
N ALA A 315 1.77 27.82 7.52
CA ALA A 315 0.58 27.94 6.68
C ALA A 315 -0.62 27.22 7.30
N ALA A 316 -0.44 25.99 7.79
CA ALA A 316 -1.49 25.22 8.47
C ALA A 316 -2.01 25.92 9.74
N TYR A 317 -1.09 26.44 10.55
CA TYR A 317 -1.39 27.26 11.73
C TYR A 317 -2.21 28.51 11.34
N ASN A 318 -1.76 29.25 10.32
CA ASN A 318 -2.45 30.44 9.82
C ASN A 318 -3.86 30.17 9.30
N ILE A 319 -4.08 29.02 8.65
CA ILE A 319 -5.41 28.57 8.22
C ILE A 319 -6.32 28.37 9.42
N CYS A 320 -5.80 27.75 10.49
CA CYS A 320 -6.54 27.40 11.68
C CYS A 320 -6.90 28.64 12.52
N ILE A 321 -5.92 29.48 12.85
CA ILE A 321 -6.15 30.67 13.70
C ILE A 321 -7.15 31.65 13.07
N LYS A 322 -7.10 31.85 11.75
CA LYS A 322 -8.05 32.72 11.01
C LYS A 322 -9.50 32.25 11.13
N ARG A 323 -9.71 30.98 11.48
CA ARG A 323 -11.03 30.33 11.63
C ARG A 323 -11.38 30.04 13.09
N GLY A 324 -10.57 30.49 14.04
CA GLY A 324 -10.76 30.16 15.46
C GLY A 324 -10.56 28.67 15.77
N ILE A 325 -9.85 27.93 14.91
CA ILE A 325 -9.54 26.51 15.11
C ILE A 325 -8.29 26.43 15.97
N GLN A 326 -8.34 25.64 17.06
CA GLN A 326 -7.15 25.39 17.86
C GLN A 326 -6.19 24.46 17.11
N PHE A 327 -4.94 24.89 16.94
CA PHE A 327 -3.92 24.13 16.24
C PHE A 327 -2.85 23.64 17.20
N VAL A 328 -2.54 22.36 17.15
CA VAL A 328 -1.56 21.69 18.03
C VAL A 328 -0.62 20.85 17.20
N VAL A 329 0.68 20.99 17.42
CA VAL A 329 1.69 20.19 16.71
C VAL A 329 2.20 19.05 17.59
N LEU A 330 2.55 17.92 16.97
CA LEU A 330 3.13 16.76 17.65
C LEU A 330 4.52 16.49 17.09
N THR A 331 5.53 16.36 17.96
CA THR A 331 6.82 15.81 17.56
C THR A 331 6.68 14.34 17.17
N ARG A 332 7.72 13.80 16.52
CA ARG A 332 7.72 12.43 16.02
C ARG A 332 8.49 11.49 16.94
N PRO A 333 7.90 10.36 17.32
CA PRO A 333 8.55 9.41 18.20
C PRO A 333 9.62 8.61 17.46
N TYR A 334 10.61 8.10 18.20
CA TYR A 334 11.58 7.11 17.73
C TYR A 334 12.17 6.33 18.92
N VAL A 335 12.69 5.13 18.67
CA VAL A 335 13.33 4.27 19.70
C VAL A 335 14.86 4.39 19.76
N TYR A 336 15.46 5.18 18.88
CA TYR A 336 16.91 5.30 18.75
C TYR A 336 17.56 6.15 19.85
N ASP A 337 18.78 5.79 20.22
CA ASP A 337 19.64 6.60 21.08
C ASP A 337 20.49 7.61 20.28
N SER A 338 21.20 8.48 20.99
CA SER A 338 22.05 9.51 20.38
C SER A 338 23.27 8.95 19.63
N THR A 339 23.71 7.72 19.93
CA THR A 339 24.83 7.07 19.23
C THR A 339 24.40 6.51 17.88
N PHE A 340 23.14 6.03 17.78
CA PHE A 340 22.55 5.58 16.53
C PHE A 340 22.58 6.70 15.47
N PHE A 341 22.13 7.90 15.81
CA PHE A 341 22.06 8.99 14.82
C PHE A 341 23.43 9.50 14.36
N LYS A 342 24.48 9.35 15.18
CA LYS A 342 25.85 9.69 14.79
C LYS A 342 26.43 8.73 13.75
N THR A 343 25.97 7.48 13.76
CA THR A 343 26.51 6.40 12.93
C THR A 343 25.59 6.03 11.77
N ASP A 344 24.31 6.41 11.81
CA ASP A 344 23.36 6.15 10.75
C ASP A 344 23.69 6.93 9.48
N SER A 345 23.72 6.21 8.36
CA SER A 345 24.00 6.78 7.03
C SER A 345 22.73 7.00 6.20
N THR A 346 21.57 6.69 6.76
CA THR A 346 20.26 6.90 6.13
C THR A 346 19.69 8.27 6.51
N PHE A 347 18.45 8.52 6.09
CA PHE A 347 17.76 9.76 6.43
C PHE A 347 17.34 9.84 7.90
N ARG A 348 17.29 8.71 8.62
CA ARG A 348 16.76 8.62 10.00
C ARG A 348 17.53 9.52 10.97
N ARG A 349 18.83 9.75 10.72
CA ARG A 349 19.67 10.74 11.44
C ARG A 349 19.12 12.17 11.46
N PHE A 350 18.22 12.52 10.54
CA PHE A 350 17.63 13.85 10.47
C PHE A 350 16.32 13.97 11.27
N VAL A 351 15.71 12.88 11.74
CA VAL A 351 14.46 12.95 12.52
C VAL A 351 14.59 13.84 13.76
N PRO A 352 15.66 13.75 14.59
CA PRO A 352 15.83 14.64 15.74
C PRO A 352 15.89 16.12 15.34
N LEU A 353 16.54 16.43 14.21
CA LEU A 353 16.62 17.81 13.70
C LEU A 353 15.24 18.37 13.37
N TYR A 354 14.33 17.57 12.78
CA TYR A 354 12.98 18.03 12.47
C TYR A 354 12.14 18.22 13.74
N ASN A 355 12.30 17.37 14.75
CA ASN A 355 11.64 17.56 16.04
C ASN A 355 12.15 18.81 16.77
N GLU A 356 13.47 19.03 16.80
CA GLU A 356 14.06 20.24 17.37
C GLU A 356 13.58 21.50 16.64
N THR A 357 13.56 21.47 15.30
CA THR A 357 13.02 22.56 14.48
C THR A 357 11.56 22.86 14.83
N LEU A 358 10.73 21.81 14.98
CA LEU A 358 9.33 21.97 15.36
C LEU A 358 9.18 22.62 16.74
N ARG A 359 10.00 22.20 17.73
CA ARG A 359 9.98 22.79 19.07
C ARG A 359 10.36 24.27 19.06
N ILE A 360 11.45 24.63 18.37
CA ILE A 360 11.92 26.02 18.27
C ILE A 360 10.84 26.87 17.62
N PHE A 361 10.34 26.45 16.46
CA PHE A 361 9.29 27.17 15.73
C PHE A 361 8.01 27.32 16.57
N ALA A 362 7.56 26.25 17.22
CA ALA A 362 6.37 26.27 18.06
C ALA A 362 6.54 27.22 19.26
N ASN A 363 7.71 27.22 19.90
CA ASN A 363 8.01 28.12 21.00
C ASN A 363 8.05 29.60 20.56
N GLU A 364 8.74 29.90 19.46
CA GLU A 364 8.84 31.27 18.92
C GLU A 364 7.49 31.86 18.51
N ASN A 365 6.54 31.01 18.10
CA ASN A 365 5.22 31.42 17.60
C ASN A 365 4.08 31.12 18.59
N ASN A 366 4.39 30.71 19.83
CA ASN A 366 3.40 30.30 20.84
C ASN A 366 2.38 29.27 20.34
N ILE A 367 2.83 28.33 19.51
CA ILE A 367 1.99 27.23 19.00
C ILE A 367 2.00 26.10 20.03
N PRO A 368 0.83 25.63 20.50
CA PRO A 368 0.78 24.50 21.42
C PRO A 368 1.43 23.23 20.82
N ILE A 369 2.21 22.54 21.65
CA ILE A 369 2.97 21.35 21.25
C ILE A 369 2.74 20.20 22.25
N ILE A 370 2.52 19.00 21.72
CA ILE A 370 2.64 17.75 22.48
C ILE A 370 3.95 17.10 22.07
N ASP A 371 4.90 17.03 23.00
CA ASP A 371 6.23 16.50 22.73
C ASP A 371 6.25 14.96 22.85
N VAL A 372 5.68 14.29 21.85
CA VAL A 372 5.59 12.84 21.74
C VAL A 372 6.98 12.17 21.81
N GLU A 373 8.00 12.76 21.20
CA GLU A 373 9.37 12.23 21.31
C GLU A 373 9.82 12.09 22.77
N ARG A 374 9.66 13.16 23.58
CA ARG A 374 10.04 13.13 25.00
C ARG A 374 9.13 12.23 25.81
N GLU A 375 7.83 12.23 25.52
CA GLU A 375 6.86 11.37 26.19
C GLU A 375 7.19 9.88 26.01
N PHE A 376 7.71 9.50 24.85
CA PHE A 376 8.06 8.12 24.53
C PHE A 376 9.55 7.77 24.71
N TYR A 377 10.34 8.66 25.30
CA TYR A 377 11.76 8.41 25.54
C TYR A 377 11.97 7.17 26.43
N LYS A 378 12.80 6.22 25.95
CA LYS A 378 13.07 4.91 26.59
C LYS A 378 11.84 4.03 26.81
N LYS A 379 10.77 4.22 26.02
CA LYS A 379 9.55 3.41 26.05
C LYS A 379 9.46 2.47 24.84
N ASP A 380 10.55 1.78 24.51
CA ASP A 380 10.69 0.92 23.32
C ASP A 380 9.58 -0.15 23.21
N SER A 381 9.09 -0.65 24.34
CA SER A 381 7.96 -1.62 24.41
C SER A 381 6.63 -1.10 23.85
N PHE A 382 6.53 0.19 23.50
CA PHE A 382 5.34 0.81 22.91
C PHE A 382 5.38 0.86 21.38
N PHE A 383 6.45 0.33 20.76
CA PHE A 383 6.67 0.35 19.32
C PHE A 383 6.61 -1.05 18.69
N LEU A 384 6.30 -1.09 17.40
CA LEU A 384 6.42 -2.29 16.54
C LEU A 384 7.75 -2.31 15.80
N ASP A 385 8.27 -1.13 15.46
CA ASP A 385 9.53 -0.91 14.77
C ASP A 385 10.21 0.35 15.31
N GLU A 386 11.09 0.99 14.53
CA GLU A 386 11.80 2.17 15.00
C GLU A 386 10.94 3.41 15.30
N SER A 387 9.71 3.46 14.78
CA SER A 387 8.92 4.70 14.71
C SER A 387 7.42 4.48 14.87
N HIS A 388 6.91 3.30 14.51
CA HIS A 388 5.48 3.00 14.54
C HIS A 388 5.07 2.41 15.87
N PHE A 389 4.00 2.96 16.44
CA PHE A 389 3.45 2.45 17.68
C PHE A 389 2.80 1.07 17.51
N ASN A 390 2.90 0.26 18.56
CA ASN A 390 2.02 -0.88 18.75
C ASN A 390 0.72 -0.43 19.45
N THR A 391 -0.19 -1.36 19.72
CA THR A 391 -1.47 -1.06 20.40
C THR A 391 -1.28 -0.34 21.74
N LYS A 392 -0.26 -0.69 22.52
CA LYS A 392 0.07 -0.04 23.80
C LYS A 392 0.53 1.41 23.57
N GLY A 393 1.38 1.64 22.57
CA GLY A 393 1.79 2.95 22.09
C GLY A 393 0.62 3.86 21.74
N TYR A 394 -0.29 3.35 20.92
CA TYR A 394 -1.46 4.12 20.49
C TYR A 394 -2.40 4.46 21.65
N LYS A 395 -2.63 3.55 22.60
CA LYS A 395 -3.47 3.82 23.78
C LYS A 395 -2.85 4.89 24.67
N HIS A 396 -1.55 4.79 24.94
CA HIS A 396 -0.82 5.79 25.76
C HIS A 396 -0.86 7.18 25.12
N LEU A 397 -0.62 7.27 23.81
CA LEU A 397 -0.71 8.55 23.11
C LEU A 397 -2.14 9.13 23.16
N ALA A 398 -3.16 8.28 23.08
CA ALA A 398 -4.55 8.73 23.22
C ALA A 398 -4.86 9.30 24.61
N GLU A 399 -4.31 8.71 25.67
CA GLU A 399 -4.43 9.24 27.05
C GLU A 399 -3.77 10.62 27.17
N VAL A 400 -2.55 10.78 26.65
CA VAL A 400 -1.83 12.07 26.62
C VAL A 400 -2.63 13.15 25.88
N ILE A 401 -3.22 12.80 24.73
CA ILE A 401 -4.06 13.71 23.95
C ILE A 401 -5.35 14.07 24.71
N LYS A 402 -5.99 13.08 25.36
CA LYS A 402 -7.20 13.29 26.17
C LYS A 402 -6.91 14.24 27.34
N GLU A 403 -5.81 14.07 28.06
CA GLU A 403 -5.39 14.98 29.12
C GLU A 403 -5.13 16.41 28.60
N TYR A 404 -4.50 16.53 27.44
CA TYR A 404 -4.30 17.83 26.79
C TYR A 404 -5.64 18.50 26.48
N ILE A 405 -6.60 17.77 25.91
CA ILE A 405 -7.94 18.28 25.57
C ILE A 405 -8.72 18.70 26.83
N GLU A 406 -8.56 17.99 27.94
CA GLU A 406 -9.18 18.35 29.22
C GLU A 406 -8.57 19.63 29.82
N LYS A 407 -7.26 19.85 29.64
CA LYS A 407 -6.57 21.05 30.14
C LYS A 407 -7.03 22.32 29.43
N ILE A 408 -7.24 22.27 28.11
CA ILE A 408 -7.64 23.43 27.30
C ILE A 408 -9.14 23.77 27.43
N LYS A 409 -9.94 22.90 28.06
CA LYS A 409 -11.34 23.13 28.36
C LYS A 409 -11.56 23.89 29.67
N LYS A 410 -10.61 23.79 30.60
CA LYS A 410 -10.59 24.55 31.85
C LYS A 410 -10.08 25.94 31.57
#